data_AF-W7DII1-F1
#
_entry.id   AF-W7DII1-F1
#
_cell.length_a   1.000
_cell.length_b   1.000
_cell.length_c   1.000
_cell.angle_alpha   90.00
_cell.angle_beta   90.00
_cell.angle_gamma   90.00
#
_symmetry.space_group_name_H-M   'P 1'
#
loop_
_entity.id
_entity.type
_entity.pdbx_description
1 polymer ?
#
loop_
_entity_poly.entity_id
_entity_poly.type
_entity_poly.pdbx_seq_one_letter_code
_entity_poly.pdbx_strand_id
1 'polypeptide(L)' 'MKVANGYEYVAMLEEVAPKKLAMENDPIGLQIGDLSKKVRKVMFTLDVLEEVVEEAVRKNVDMIIAHHPFFYFRPLKKN' A
#
# COMPACT_ATOMS: atom_id res chain seq x y z
N MET A 1 -23.83 4.31 0.12
CA MET A 1 -22.58 4.64 0.83
C MET A 1 -21.61 5.30 -0.15
N LYS A 2 -20.95 6.39 0.25
CA LYS A 2 -19.82 6.97 -0.50
C LYS A 2 -18.67 5.95 -0.47
N VAL A 3 -18.13 5.60 -1.63
CA VAL A 3 -16.94 4.74 -1.71
C VAL A 3 -15.73 5.65 -1.78
N ALA A 4 -14.82 5.51 -0.83
CA ALA A 4 -13.60 6.29 -0.78
C ALA A 4 -12.59 5.80 -1.83
N ASN A 5 -11.66 6.67 -2.23
CA ASN A 5 -10.53 6.28 -3.06
C ASN A 5 -9.25 6.09 -2.22
N GLY A 6 -8.18 5.61 -2.85
CA GLY A 6 -6.90 5.38 -2.17
C GLY A 6 -6.32 6.65 -1.53
N TYR A 7 -6.51 7.84 -2.12
CA TYR A 7 -6.03 9.09 -1.53
C TYR A 7 -6.66 9.37 -0.17
N GLU A 8 -7.97 9.15 -0.04
CA GLU A 8 -8.68 9.34 1.23
C GLU A 8 -8.15 8.38 2.32
N TYR A 9 -7.90 7.11 1.98
CA TYR A 9 -7.33 6.14 2.93
C TYR A 9 -5.89 6.45 3.33
N VAL A 10 -5.05 6.89 2.39
CA VAL A 10 -3.67 7.32 2.69
C VAL A 10 -3.68 8.54 3.60
N ALA A 11 -4.56 9.52 3.36
CA ALA A 11 -4.67 10.68 4.23
C ALA A 11 -5.03 10.29 5.67
N MET A 12 -5.99 9.38 5.84
CA MET A 12 -6.34 8.84 7.17
C MET A 12 -5.17 8.08 7.82
N LEU A 13 -4.41 7.31 7.05
CA LEU A 13 -3.22 6.62 7.56
C LEU A 13 -2.15 7.62 8.02
N GLU A 14 -1.96 8.73 7.29
CA GLU A 14 -0.97 9.75 7.63
C GLU A 14 -1.33 10.56 8.89
N GLU A 15 -2.60 10.60 9.28
CA GLU A 15 -3.02 11.17 10.58
C GLU A 15 -2.48 10.37 11.77
N VAL A 16 -2.42 9.04 11.64
CA VAL A 16 -1.93 8.14 12.71
C VAL A 16 -0.44 7.81 12.57
N ALA A 17 0.09 7.82 11.33
CA ALA A 17 1.48 7.53 11.01
C ALA A 17 2.04 8.60 10.05
N PRO A 18 2.39 9.80 10.55
CA PRO A 18 2.89 10.88 9.71
C PRO A 18 4.19 10.49 8.99
N LYS A 19 4.26 10.77 7.69
CA LYS A 19 5.45 10.48 6.86
C LYS A 19 6.76 11.05 7.40
N LYS A 20 6.69 12.20 8.10
CA LYS A 20 7.85 12.85 8.72
C LYS A 20 8.55 12.02 9.80
N LEU A 21 7.92 10.95 10.28
CA LEU A 21 8.51 10.01 11.25
C LEU A 21 9.38 8.95 10.57
N ALA A 22 9.26 8.78 9.25
CA ALA A 22 10.11 7.86 8.51
C ALA A 22 11.57 8.34 8.52
N MET A 23 12.49 7.38 8.61
CA MET A 23 13.92 7.69 8.55
C MET A 23 14.32 8.16 7.15
N GLU A 24 15.44 8.87 7.09
CA GLU A 24 16.01 9.28 5.81
C GLU A 24 16.20 8.06 4.90
N ASN A 25 15.75 8.19 3.65
CA ASN A 25 15.77 7.16 2.61
C ASN A 25 14.81 5.98 2.79
N ASP A 26 13.93 5.96 3.78
CA ASP A 26 12.92 4.91 3.91
C ASP A 26 11.91 4.95 2.73
N PRO A 27 11.78 3.89 1.91
CA PRO A 27 10.93 3.91 0.73
C PRO A 27 9.45 3.70 1.11
N ILE A 28 8.83 4.75 1.65
CA ILE A 28 7.42 4.80 2.06
C ILE A 28 6.49 5.36 0.97
N GLY A 29 5.18 5.16 1.16
CA GLY A 29 4.15 5.68 0.26
C GLY A 29 3.69 4.67 -0.79
N LEU A 30 3.14 5.16 -1.91
CA LEU A 30 2.61 4.30 -2.96
C LEU A 30 3.75 3.61 -3.72
N GLN A 31 3.82 2.28 -3.61
CA GLN A 31 4.81 1.45 -4.32
C GLN A 31 4.29 0.98 -5.68
N ILE A 32 3.04 0.51 -5.76
CA ILE A 32 2.41 0.01 -6.99
C ILE A 32 0.93 0.40 -7.01
N GLY A 33 0.44 0.78 -8.19
CA GLY A 33 -0.99 0.93 -8.44
C GLY A 33 -1.41 2.37 -8.66
N ASP A 34 -2.68 2.65 -8.38
CA ASP A 34 -3.33 3.94 -8.65
C ASP A 34 -4.31 4.28 -7.52
N LEU A 35 -4.00 5.33 -6.77
CA LEU A 35 -4.80 5.79 -5.62
C LEU A 35 -6.10 6.49 -6.03
N SER A 36 -6.30 6.81 -7.31
CA SER A 36 -7.57 7.40 -7.77
C SER A 36 -8.72 6.39 -7.81
N LYS A 37 -8.40 5.09 -7.79
CA LYS A 37 -9.38 4.01 -7.83
C LYS A 37 -10.21 3.96 -6.55
N LYS A 38 -11.47 3.55 -6.70
CA LYS A 38 -12.38 3.27 -5.59
C LYS A 38 -11.87 2.05 -4.81
N VAL A 39 -11.79 2.19 -3.50
CA VAL A 39 -11.33 1.15 -2.57
C VAL A 39 -12.49 0.82 -1.64
N ARG A 40 -12.88 -0.46 -1.59
CA ARG A 40 -13.94 -0.98 -0.71
C ARG A 40 -13.36 -1.88 0.38
N LYS A 41 -12.25 -2.55 0.09
CA LYS A 41 -11.59 -3.46 1.03
C LYS A 41 -10.09 -3.21 1.07
N VAL A 42 -9.60 -2.93 2.28
CA VAL A 42 -8.18 -2.73 2.59
C VAL A 42 -7.68 -3.93 3.39
N MET A 43 -6.48 -4.41 3.08
CA MET A 43 -5.78 -5.44 3.85
C MET A 43 -4.47 -4.88 4.39
N PHE A 44 -4.20 -5.12 5.67
CA PHE A 44 -2.92 -4.79 6.29
C PHE A 44 -2.03 -6.03 6.35
N THR A 45 -0.75 -5.87 6.07
CA THR A 45 0.25 -6.94 6.14
C THR A 45 1.60 -6.41 6.63
N LEU A 46 2.47 -7.32 7.07
CA LEU A 46 3.87 -7.01 7.31
C LEU A 46 4.63 -6.98 5.97
N ASP A 47 4.62 -8.10 5.26
CA ASP A 47 5.29 -8.32 3.96
C ASP A 47 4.27 -8.59 2.85
N VAL A 48 4.62 -8.23 1.61
CA VAL A 48 3.82 -8.55 0.42
C VAL A 48 4.47 -9.73 -0.31
N LEU A 49 4.23 -10.93 0.21
CA LEU A 49 4.65 -12.19 -0.39
C LEU A 49 3.61 -12.69 -1.41
N GLU A 50 3.98 -13.67 -2.24
CA GLU A 50 3.10 -14.25 -3.24
C GLU A 50 1.80 -14.79 -2.62
N GLU A 51 1.90 -15.54 -1.52
CA GLU A 51 0.76 -16.07 -0.77
C GLU A 51 -0.18 -14.98 -0.22
N VAL A 52 0.36 -13.82 0.16
CA VAL A 52 -0.40 -12.66 0.64
C VAL A 52 -1.14 -12.00 -0.53
N VAL A 53 -0.49 -11.92 -1.70
CA VAL A 53 -1.14 -11.42 -2.92
C VAL A 53 -2.26 -12.37 -3.35
N GLU A 54 -2.05 -13.68 -3.32
CA GLU A 54 -3.11 -14.64 -3.59
C GLU A 54 -4.27 -14.53 -2.61
N GLU A 55 -3.98 -14.33 -1.32
CA GLU A 55 -5.00 -14.07 -0.30
C GLU A 55 -5.80 -12.81 -0.63
N ALA A 56 -5.13 -11.72 -0.99
CA ALA A 56 -5.75 -10.46 -1.39
C ALA A 56 -6.71 -10.67 -2.56
N VAL A 57 -6.28 -11.43 -3.58
CA VAL A 57 -7.10 -11.77 -4.74
C VAL A 57 -8.30 -12.62 -4.33
N ARG A 58 -8.11 -13.72 -3.58
CA ARG A 58 -9.20 -14.58 -3.09
C ARG A 58 -10.22 -13.81 -2.27
N LYS A 59 -9.75 -12.85 -1.46
CA LYS A 59 -10.59 -12.01 -0.61
C LYS A 59 -11.16 -10.78 -1.33
N ASN A 60 -10.86 -10.55 -2.61
CA ASN A 60 -11.26 -9.35 -3.35
C ASN A 60 -10.87 -8.06 -2.60
N VAL A 61 -9.59 -7.96 -2.24
CA VAL A 61 -8.98 -6.77 -1.63
C VAL A 61 -8.62 -5.79 -2.73
N ASP A 62 -8.98 -4.51 -2.56
CA ASP A 62 -8.70 -3.46 -3.53
C ASP A 62 -7.37 -2.75 -3.25
N MET A 63 -6.91 -2.75 -1.99
CA MET A 63 -5.71 -2.06 -1.54
C MET A 63 -4.99 -2.83 -0.43
N ILE A 64 -3.68 -3.00 -0.56
CA ILE A 64 -2.81 -3.55 0.48
C ILE A 64 -2.00 -2.42 1.10
N ILE A 65 -1.96 -2.35 2.42
CA ILE A 65 -1.05 -1.50 3.19
C ILE A 65 -0.06 -2.42 3.89
N ALA A 66 1.22 -2.32 3.52
CA ALA A 66 2.28 -3.14 4.07
C ALA A 66 3.24 -2.29 4.91
N HIS A 67 3.80 -2.88 5.97
CA HIS A 67 4.85 -2.23 6.75
C HIS A 67 6.19 -2.26 6.03
N HIS A 68 6.60 -3.42 5.51
CA HIS A 68 7.83 -3.53 4.72
C HIS A 68 7.60 -3.06 3.28
N PRO A 69 8.49 -2.21 2.73
CA PRO A 69 8.41 -1.78 1.34
C PRO A 69 8.51 -2.96 0.36
N PHE A 70 7.59 -3.04 -0.60
CA PHE A 70 7.59 -4.12 -1.60
C PHE A 70 8.82 -4.07 -2.51
N PHE A 71 9.22 -2.88 -2.96
CA PHE A 71 10.47 -2.69 -3.69
C PHE A 71 11.53 -2.10 -2.77
N TYR A 72 12.56 -2.89 -2.49
CA TYR A 72 13.71 -2.45 -1.71
C TYR A 72 14.77 -1.82 -2.61
N PHE A 73 15.01 -0.49 -2.48
CA PHE A 73 16.10 0.37 -3.00
C PHE A 73 16.62 0.23 -4.44
N ARG A 74 16.31 -0.84 -5.16
CA ARG A 74 16.75 -1.10 -6.52
C ARG A 74 15.54 -0.90 -7.43
N PRO A 75 15.56 0.09 -8.33
CA PRO A 75 14.55 0.18 -9.36
C PRO A 75 14.54 -1.14 -10.14
N LEU A 76 13.34 -1.62 -10.47
CA LEU A 76 13.19 -2.82 -11.30
C LEU A 76 13.95 -2.62 -12.61
N LYS A 77 14.96 -3.45 -12.84
CA LYS A 77 15.62 -3.51 -14.14
C LYS A 77 14.68 -4.21 -15.11
N LYS A 78 14.25 -3.48 -16.13
CA LYS A 78 13.59 -4.06 -17.30
C LYS A 78 14.69 -4.74 -18.11
N ASN A 79 14.59 -6.05 -18.30
CA ASN A 79 15.34 -6.75 -19.35
C ASN A 79 14.73 -6.42 -20.72
#